data_AF-A0A852EN02-F1
#
_entry.id   AF-A0A852EN02-F1
#
_cell.length_a   1.000
_cell.length_b   1.000
_cell.length_c   1.000
_cell.angle_alpha   90.00
_cell.angle_beta   90.00
_cell.angle_gamma   90.00
#
_symmetry.space_group_name_H-M   'P 1'
#
loop_
_entity.id
_entity.type
_entity.pdbx_description
1 polymer ?
#
loop_
_entity_poly.entity_id
_entity_poly.type
_entity_poly.pdbx_seq_one_letter_code
_entity_poly.pdbx_strand_id
1 'polypeptide(L)' 'QVDNSSLTGESEPQTRSPDCTHDNPLETRNITFFSTNCVEGTARGVVIATGDRTVMGRIATLASGLEVGKTPIAVEIEH' A
#
# COMPACT_ATOMS: atom_id res chain seq x y z
N GLN A 1 -4.78 -5.72 15.52
CA GLN A 1 -5.07 -4.55 14.68
C GLN A 1 -3.84 -4.20 13.85
N VAL A 2 -4.02 -3.56 12.70
CA VAL A 2 -2.93 -3.14 11.81
C VAL A 2 -3.05 -1.66 11.45
N ASP A 3 -1.92 -1.00 11.24
CA ASP A 3 -1.83 0.36 10.73
C ASP A 3 -1.71 0.34 9.20
N ASN A 4 -2.75 0.86 8.53
CA ASN A 4 -2.83 0.94 7.07
C ASN A 4 -2.45 2.34 6.52
N SER A 5 -1.93 3.24 7.34
CA SER A 5 -1.58 4.62 6.96
C SER A 5 -0.67 4.70 5.73
N SER A 6 0.24 3.74 5.56
CA SER A 6 1.11 3.67 4.37
C SER A 6 0.36 3.38 3.06
N LEU A 7 -0.85 2.81 3.12
CA LEU A 7 -1.67 2.51 1.94
C LEU A 7 -2.80 3.53 1.75
N THR A 8 -3.46 3.93 2.83
CA THR A 8 -4.69 4.74 2.76
C THR A 8 -4.49 6.18 3.21
N GLY A 9 -3.39 6.50 3.89
CA GLY A 9 -3.18 7.79 4.54
C GLY A 9 -3.88 7.94 5.90
N GLU A 10 -4.69 6.96 6.31
CA GLU A 10 -5.46 7.00 7.56
C GLU A 10 -4.72 6.31 8.70
N SER A 11 -4.56 7.00 9.83
CA SER A 11 -3.84 6.49 11.01
C SER A 11 -4.69 5.65 11.96
N GLU A 12 -6.00 5.52 11.70
CA GLU A 12 -6.89 4.74 12.56
C GLU A 12 -6.60 3.23 12.42
N PRO A 13 -6.23 2.52 13.51
CA PRO A 13 -5.93 1.09 13.44
C PRO A 13 -7.11 0.26 12.97
N GLN A 14 -6.84 -0.66 12.03
CA GLN A 14 -7.86 -1.52 11.44
C GLN A 14 -7.84 -2.93 12.05
N THR A 15 -8.99 -3.44 12.45
CA THR A 15 -9.12 -4.82 12.97
C THR A 15 -8.97 -5.84 11.83
N ARG A 16 -8.38 -7.01 12.14
CA ARG A 16 -8.20 -8.13 11.20
C ARG A 16 -8.92 -9.38 11.72
N SER A 17 -9.42 -10.21 10.82
CA SER A 17 -10.13 -11.47 11.11
C SER A 17 -9.85 -12.49 9.99
N PRO A 18 -9.93 -13.81 10.22
CA PRO A 18 -9.74 -14.80 9.15
C PRO A 18 -10.88 -14.81 8.11
N ASP A 19 -12.06 -14.30 8.48
CA ASP A 19 -13.24 -14.27 7.62
C ASP A 19 -13.15 -13.20 6.52
N CYS A 20 -13.66 -13.55 5.33
CA CYS A 20 -13.85 -12.57 4.26
C CYS A 20 -14.99 -11.62 4.64
N THR A 21 -14.70 -10.33 4.79
CA THR A 21 -15.69 -9.34 5.23
C THR A 21 -16.11 -8.38 4.11
N HIS A 22 -15.42 -8.42 2.97
CA HIS A 22 -15.70 -7.54 1.85
C HIS A 22 -15.13 -8.12 0.54
N ASP A 23 -15.77 -7.83 -0.60
CA ASP A 23 -15.29 -8.28 -1.92
C ASP A 23 -14.03 -7.53 -2.37
N ASN A 24 -13.91 -6.26 -2.01
CA ASN A 24 -12.69 -5.47 -2.26
C ASN A 24 -11.55 -5.96 -1.34
N PRO A 25 -10.44 -6.47 -1.89
CA PRO A 25 -9.30 -6.93 -1.09
C PRO A 25 -8.72 -5.86 -0.17
N LEU A 26 -8.80 -4.57 -0.54
CA LEU A 26 -8.28 -3.45 0.27
C LEU A 26 -9.10 -3.21 1.54
N GLU A 27 -10.37 -3.61 1.54
CA GLU A 27 -11.32 -3.35 2.63
C GLU A 27 -11.56 -4.59 3.50
N THR A 28 -11.38 -5.80 2.96
CA THR A 28 -11.57 -7.02 3.73
C THR A 28 -10.59 -7.13 4.92
N ARG A 29 -11.05 -7.75 6.00
CA ARG A 29 -10.27 -7.91 7.24
C ARG A 29 -9.34 -9.12 7.25
N ASN A 30 -9.47 -10.03 6.30
CA ASN A 30 -8.63 -11.23 6.18
C ASN A 30 -7.39 -11.08 5.31
N ILE A 31 -7.09 -9.86 4.87
CA ILE A 31 -5.86 -9.54 4.15
C ILE A 31 -5.04 -8.51 4.95
N THR A 32 -3.73 -8.71 4.93
CA THR A 32 -2.72 -7.79 5.48
C THR A 32 -1.74 -7.43 4.38
N PHE A 33 -1.26 -6.19 4.36
CA PHE A 33 -0.47 -5.68 3.26
C PHE A 33 0.99 -5.46 3.66
N PHE A 34 1.89 -5.64 2.70
CA PHE A 34 3.27 -5.19 2.84
C PHE A 34 3.29 -3.67 3.11
N SER A 35 4.23 -3.21 3.95
CA SER A 35 4.31 -1.83 4.48
C SER A 35 3.26 -1.44 5.53
N THR A 36 2.49 -2.39 6.06
CA THR A 36 1.59 -2.17 7.22
C THR A 36 2.16 -2.83 8.47
N ASN A 37 1.97 -2.22 9.64
CA ASN A 37 2.51 -2.71 10.91
C ASN A 37 1.40 -3.24 11.81
N CYS A 38 1.69 -4.31 12.57
CA CYS A 38 0.80 -4.77 13.63
C CYS A 38 0.87 -3.79 14.81
N VAL A 39 -0.26 -3.19 15.17
CA VAL A 39 -0.36 -2.27 16.31
C VAL A 39 -0.59 -3.06 17.60
N GLU A 40 -1.44 -4.09 17.54
CA GLU A 40 -1.82 -4.90 18.71
C GLU A 40 -2.24 -6.31 18.28
N GLY A 41 -1.94 -7.28 19.15
CA GLY A 41 -2.37 -8.68 19.01
C GLY A 41 -1.39 -9.52 18.20
N THR A 42 -1.82 -10.74 17.87
CA THR A 42 -1.04 -11.68 17.07
C THR A 42 -1.92 -12.32 16.00
N ALA A 43 -1.33 -12.61 14.86
CA ALA A 43 -2.01 -13.26 13.74
C ALA A 43 -1.05 -14.21 13.03
N ARG A 44 -1.62 -15.16 12.30
CA ARG A 44 -0.92 -16.02 11.35
C ARG A 44 -1.65 -15.94 10.02
N GLY A 45 -0.91 -16.00 8.93
CA GLY A 45 -1.47 -15.93 7.59
C GLY A 45 -0.57 -16.64 6.58
N VAL A 46 -1.12 -16.89 5.41
CA VAL A 46 -0.38 -17.44 4.27
C VAL A 46 0.06 -16.29 3.37
N VAL A 47 1.33 -16.29 2.96
CA VAL A 47 1.84 -15.28 2.04
C VAL A 47 1.27 -15.53 0.64
N ILE A 48 0.49 -14.57 0.13
CA ILE A 48 -0.12 -14.65 -1.22
C ILE A 48 0.63 -13.84 -2.28
N ALA A 49 1.48 -12.88 -1.88
CA ALA A 49 2.29 -12.06 -2.78
C ALA A 49 3.61 -11.64 -2.11
N THR A 50 4.67 -11.47 -2.90
CA THR A 50 6.00 -11.05 -2.45
C THR A 50 6.66 -10.05 -3.41
N GLY A 51 7.53 -9.19 -2.87
CA GLY A 51 8.26 -8.17 -3.64
C GLY A 51 7.33 -7.22 -4.41
N ASP A 52 7.69 -6.95 -5.67
CA ASP A 52 6.94 -6.06 -6.57
C ASP A 52 5.52 -6.53 -6.87
N ARG A 53 5.18 -7.79 -6.58
CA ARG A 53 3.82 -8.33 -6.75
C ARG A 53 2.89 -7.97 -5.60
N THR A 54 3.41 -7.45 -4.49
CA THR A 54 2.57 -6.91 -3.40
C THR A 54 1.89 -5.61 -3.84
N VAL A 55 0.81 -5.22 -3.17
CA VAL A 55 0.10 -3.95 -3.48
C VAL A 55 1.07 -2.77 -3.42
N MET A 56 1.83 -2.64 -2.33
CA MET A 56 2.83 -1.58 -2.19
C MET A 56 4.02 -1.72 -3.14
N GLY A 57 4.43 -2.94 -3.46
CA GLY A 57 5.45 -3.19 -4.48
C GLY A 57 5.04 -2.61 -5.83
N ARG A 58 3.80 -2.87 -6.27
CA ARG A 58 3.26 -2.31 -7.51
C ARG A 58 3.18 -0.78 -7.47
N ILE A 59 2.76 -0.20 -6.34
CA ILE A 59 2.73 1.27 -6.16
C ILE A 59 4.14 1.85 -6.28
N ALA A 60 5.13 1.24 -5.63
CA ALA A 60 6.52 1.68 -5.69
C ALA A 60 7.09 1.58 -7.11
N THR A 61 6.85 0.48 -7.83
CA THR A 61 7.25 0.32 -9.23
C THR A 61 6.63 1.40 -10.11
N LEU A 62 5.32 1.65 -9.97
CA LEU A 62 4.63 2.70 -10.72
C LEU A 62 5.24 4.07 -10.44
N ALA A 63 5.46 4.41 -9.16
CA ALA A 63 6.04 5.70 -8.78
C ALA A 63 7.46 5.90 -9.35
N SER A 64 8.29 4.85 -9.35
CA SER A 64 9.65 4.92 -9.90
C SER A 64 9.72 4.99 -11.42
N GLY A 65 8.68 4.50 -12.12
CA GLY A 65 8.64 4.43 -13.57
C GLY A 65 8.03 5.67 -14.25
N LEU A 66 7.59 6.67 -13.48
CA LEU A 66 7.01 7.89 -14.02
C LEU A 66 8.10 8.77 -14.66
N GLU A 67 7.91 9.13 -15.92
CA GLU A 67 8.78 10.09 -16.59
C GLU A 67 8.66 11.46 -15.93
N VAL A 68 9.80 12.03 -15.55
CA VAL A 68 9.87 13.39 -15.04
C VAL A 68 9.84 14.33 -16.25
N GLY A 69 8.66 14.88 -16.54
CA GLY A 69 8.51 15.95 -17.51
C GLY A 69 9.32 17.19 -17.12
N LYS A 70 9.73 17.99 -18.10
CA LYS A 70 10.37 19.28 -17.83
C LYS A 70 9.41 20.17 -17.04
N THR A 71 9.92 20.81 -15.99
CA THR A 71 9.15 21.80 -15.24
C THR A 71 8.92 23.03 -16.12
N PRO A 72 7.82 23.80 -15.94
CA PRO A 72 7.57 25.01 -16.73
C PRO A 72 8.75 25.99 -16.72
N ILE A 73 9.44 26.13 -15.58
CA ILE A 73 10.63 26.98 -15.47
C ILE A 73 11.83 26.44 -16.25
N ALA A 74 12.02 25.12 -16.34
CA ALA A 74 13.09 24.53 -17.13
C ALA A 74 12.88 24.76 -18.63
N VAL A 75 11.64 24.79 -19.09
CA VAL A 75 11.29 25.13 -20.47
C VAL A 75 11.60 26.61 -20.77
N GLU A 76 11.36 27.52 -19.82
CA GLU A 76 11.62 28.95 -20.01
C GLU A 76 13.12 29.28 -20.04
N ILE A 77 13.96 28.55 -19.31
CA ILE A 77 15.43 28.77 -19.27
C ILE A 77 16.13 28.33 -20.56
N GLU A 78 15.56 27.35 -21.29
CA GLU A 78 16.12 26.84 -22.54
C GLU A 78 15.76 27.66 -23.79
N HIS A 79 14.82 28.61 -23.68
CA HIS A 79 14.46 29.57 -24.73
C HIS A 79 15.40 30.79 -24.76
#